data_AF-A0A9Q4D7P4-F1
#
_entry.id   AF-A0A9Q4D7P4-F1
#
_cell.length_a   1.000
_cell.length_b   1.000
_cell.length_c   1.000
_cell.angle_alpha   90.00
_cell.angle_beta   90.00
_cell.angle_gamma   90.00
#
_symmetry.space_group_name_H-M   'P 1'
#
loop_
_entity.id
_entity.type
_entity.pdbx_description
1 polymer ?
#
loop_
_entity_poly.entity_id
_entity_poly.type
_entity_poly.pdbx_seq_one_letter_code
_entity_poly.pdbx_strand_id
1 'polypeptide(L)'
;MENLQQLLDELKAQQFFRKGELCVIGCSTSEVIGERIGSVGSMDIAETLFEHFQQIEKETGVHFVYQGCEHINRAITIERADYDPYTMEEVTVVPDVHAGGSLATYAYQHMKDPIVVESITVPKGIDIGQTLIGMHLKHVAIPIRTSVKQIGEAVVTIASSRPKKIGGERAKYD
;
A
#
# COMPACT_ATOMS: atom_id res chain seq x y z
N MET A 1 -15.30 -7.83 -6.51
CA MET A 1 -14.38 -6.97 -5.73
C MET A 1 -15.07 -5.69 -5.20
N GLU A 2 -16.39 -5.72 -4.99
CA GLU A 2 -17.19 -4.52 -4.65
C GLU A 2 -16.69 -3.78 -3.40
N ASN A 3 -16.23 -4.51 -2.37
CA ASN A 3 -15.68 -3.92 -1.15
C ASN A 3 -14.41 -3.08 -1.40
N LEU A 4 -13.58 -3.42 -2.39
CA LEU A 4 -12.39 -2.63 -2.73
C LEU A 4 -12.78 -1.27 -3.31
N GLN A 5 -13.70 -1.25 -4.27
CA GLN A 5 -14.17 -0.02 -4.88
C GLN A 5 -14.80 0.91 -3.82
N GLN A 6 -15.68 0.35 -2.98
CA GLN A 6 -16.28 1.11 -1.88
C GLN A 6 -15.23 1.67 -0.91
N LEU A 7 -14.21 0.87 -0.55
CA LEU A 7 -13.12 1.33 0.30
C LEU A 7 -12.41 2.54 -0.31
N LEU A 8 -12.05 2.45 -1.59
CA LEU A 8 -11.33 3.51 -2.29
C LEU A 8 -12.17 4.78 -2.46
N ASP A 9 -13.48 4.64 -2.70
CA ASP A 9 -14.40 5.76 -2.79
C ASP A 9 -14.60 6.47 -1.44
N GLU A 10 -14.71 5.72 -0.34
CA GLU A 10 -14.75 6.31 1.00
C GLU A 10 -13.45 7.05 1.35
N LEU A 11 -12.29 6.47 0.99
CA LEU A 11 -11.00 7.13 1.19
C LEU A 11 -10.86 8.40 0.34
N LYS A 12 -11.33 8.40 -0.92
CA LYS A 12 -11.41 9.60 -1.74
C LYS A 12 -12.30 10.67 -1.10
N ALA A 13 -13.48 10.30 -0.62
CA ALA A 13 -14.41 11.22 0.03
C ALA A 13 -13.81 11.86 1.31
N GLN A 14 -12.95 11.11 2.02
CA GLN A 14 -12.20 11.60 3.18
C GLN A 14 -10.93 12.41 2.82
N GLN A 15 -10.68 12.69 1.53
CA GLN A 15 -9.47 13.35 1.05
C GLN A 15 -8.18 12.62 1.49
N PHE A 16 -8.25 11.30 1.60
CA PHE A 16 -7.12 10.48 2.00
C PHE A 16 -6.03 10.50 0.93
N PHE A 17 -6.37 10.45 -0.35
CA PHE A 17 -5.39 10.51 -1.43
C PHE A 17 -5.01 11.95 -1.78
N ARG A 18 -3.72 12.23 -1.92
CA ARG A 18 -3.20 13.58 -2.22
C ARG A 18 -2.18 13.50 -3.34
N LYS A 19 -2.26 14.46 -4.25
CA LYS A 19 -1.36 14.56 -5.39
C LYS A 19 0.10 14.63 -4.97
N GLY A 20 0.94 13.78 -5.56
CA GLY A 20 2.38 13.71 -5.33
C GLY A 20 2.80 13.06 -4.01
N GLU A 21 1.85 12.54 -3.22
CA GLU A 21 2.20 11.74 -2.04
C GLU A 21 2.26 10.25 -2.38
N LEU A 22 3.17 9.54 -1.70
CA LEU A 22 3.24 8.08 -1.76
C LEU A 22 2.27 7.42 -0.77
N CYS A 23 1.65 6.32 -1.18
CA CYS A 23 0.80 5.48 -0.35
C CYS A 23 1.25 4.02 -0.44
N VAL A 24 1.73 3.45 0.67
CA VAL A 24 2.19 2.05 0.67
C VAL A 24 1.02 1.07 0.71
N ILE A 25 1.08 0.05 -0.13
CA ILE A 25 0.14 -1.07 -0.14
C ILE A 25 0.88 -2.33 0.32
N GLY A 26 0.40 -2.89 1.43
CA GLY A 26 0.72 -4.25 1.83
C GLY A 26 -0.47 -5.16 1.51
N CYS A 27 -0.24 -6.30 0.86
CA CYS A 27 -1.33 -7.18 0.47
C CYS A 27 -0.93 -8.65 0.49
N SER A 28 -1.77 -9.46 1.14
CA SER A 28 -1.74 -10.93 1.02
C SER A 28 -2.89 -11.39 0.13
N THR A 29 -2.60 -11.73 -1.13
CA THR A 29 -3.64 -12.22 -2.06
C THR A 29 -4.21 -13.56 -1.64
N SER A 30 -3.46 -14.40 -0.90
CA SER A 30 -3.98 -15.65 -0.35
C SER A 30 -5.01 -15.40 0.75
N GLU A 31 -4.80 -14.39 1.60
CA GLU A 31 -5.81 -13.98 2.60
C GLU A 31 -7.06 -13.39 1.92
N VAL A 32 -6.91 -12.70 0.79
CA VAL A 32 -8.07 -12.18 0.03
C VAL A 32 -8.91 -13.34 -0.50
N ILE A 33 -8.27 -14.40 -1.00
CA ILE A 33 -8.95 -15.61 -1.51
C ILE A 33 -9.60 -16.41 -0.36
N GLY A 34 -8.91 -16.54 0.77
CA GLY A 34 -9.35 -17.36 1.90
C GLY A 34 -9.40 -18.86 1.58
N GLU A 35 -10.25 -19.62 2.28
CA GLU A 35 -10.39 -21.08 2.13
C GLU A 35 -11.29 -21.52 0.94
N ARG A 36 -11.69 -20.61 0.04
CA ARG A 36 -12.61 -20.99 -1.04
C ARG A 36 -11.95 -21.92 -2.06
N ILE A 37 -12.57 -23.09 -2.26
CA ILE A 37 -12.32 -23.97 -3.40
C ILE A 37 -12.93 -23.32 -4.65
N GLY A 38 -12.07 -22.74 -5.50
CA GLY A 38 -12.43 -22.07 -6.75
C GLY A 38 -11.16 -21.57 -7.48
N SER A 39 -11.25 -21.39 -8.80
CA SER A 39 -10.12 -21.27 -9.73
C SER A 39 -9.49 -19.87 -9.89
N VAL A 40 -9.81 -18.92 -9.02
CA VAL A 40 -9.24 -17.55 -9.12
C VAL A 40 -7.83 -17.57 -8.54
N GLY A 41 -6.84 -17.29 -9.38
CA GLY A 41 -5.44 -17.31 -9.00
C GLY A 41 -5.06 -16.08 -8.17
N SER A 42 -3.97 -16.19 -7.41
CA SER A 42 -3.42 -15.06 -6.66
C SER A 42 -3.03 -13.87 -7.55
N MET A 43 -2.67 -14.15 -8.81
CA MET A 43 -2.36 -13.14 -9.82
C MET A 43 -3.61 -12.42 -10.35
N ASP A 44 -4.76 -13.10 -10.51
CA ASP A 44 -6.00 -12.44 -10.95
C ASP A 44 -6.49 -11.43 -9.91
N ILE A 45 -6.31 -11.76 -8.62
CA ILE A 45 -6.58 -10.84 -7.52
C ILE A 45 -5.59 -9.68 -7.52
N ALA A 46 -4.30 -9.95 -7.73
CA ALA A 46 -3.26 -8.92 -7.82
C ALA A 46 -3.53 -7.94 -8.97
N GLU A 47 -3.90 -8.45 -10.14
CA GLU A 47 -4.32 -7.69 -11.32
C GLU A 47 -5.44 -6.72 -10.96
N THR A 48 -6.55 -7.24 -10.45
CA THR A 48 -7.71 -6.40 -10.20
C THR A 48 -7.42 -5.35 -9.12
N LEU A 49 -6.68 -5.72 -8.06
CA LEU A 49 -6.23 -4.76 -7.04
C LEU A 49 -5.40 -3.65 -7.67
N PHE A 50 -4.39 -4.01 -8.47
CA PHE A 50 -3.50 -3.09 -9.14
C PHE A 50 -4.25 -2.13 -10.06
N GLU A 51 -5.17 -2.63 -10.88
CA GLU A 51 -5.98 -1.81 -11.79
C GLU A 51 -6.83 -0.75 -11.05
N HIS A 52 -7.44 -1.12 -9.92
CA HIS A 52 -8.20 -0.18 -9.10
C HIS A 52 -7.29 0.88 -8.49
N PHE A 53 -6.10 0.50 -8.01
CA PHE A 53 -5.12 1.46 -7.52
C PHE A 53 -4.66 2.42 -8.62
N GLN A 54 -4.31 1.91 -9.80
CA GLN A 54 -3.94 2.72 -10.96
C GLN A 54 -5.03 3.71 -11.37
N GLN A 55 -6.31 3.33 -11.28
CA GLN A 55 -7.42 4.25 -11.52
C GLN A 55 -7.45 5.38 -10.48
N ILE A 56 -7.21 5.09 -9.21
CA ILE A 56 -7.12 6.11 -8.15
C ILE A 56 -5.92 7.04 -8.33
N GLU A 57 -4.77 6.53 -8.80
CA GLU A 57 -3.62 7.39 -9.14
C GLU A 57 -4.00 8.40 -10.22
N LYS A 58 -4.66 7.96 -11.29
CA LYS A 58 -5.11 8.84 -12.38
C LYS A 58 -6.09 9.90 -11.90
N GLU A 59 -6.99 9.55 -10.98
CA GLU A 59 -8.02 10.46 -10.46
C GLU A 59 -7.48 11.48 -9.46
N THR A 60 -6.52 11.09 -8.61
CA THR A 60 -6.12 11.87 -7.43
C THR A 60 -4.67 12.38 -7.49
N GLY A 61 -3.86 11.78 -8.35
CA GLY A 61 -2.42 12.01 -8.44
C GLY A 61 -1.61 11.47 -7.26
N VAL A 62 -2.18 10.62 -6.40
CA VAL A 62 -1.40 9.83 -5.43
C VAL A 62 -0.58 8.77 -6.19
N HIS A 63 0.52 8.32 -5.61
CA HIS A 63 1.35 7.25 -6.17
C HIS A 63 1.35 6.07 -5.20
N PHE A 64 1.00 4.87 -5.66
CA PHE A 64 1.00 3.65 -4.87
C PHE A 64 2.33 2.93 -5.01
N VAL A 65 2.81 2.42 -3.88
CA VAL A 65 4.05 1.66 -3.79
C VAL A 65 3.78 0.35 -3.08
N TYR A 66 4.39 -0.74 -3.54
CA TYR A 66 3.92 -2.09 -3.23
C TYR A 66 4.94 -2.85 -2.40
N GLN A 67 4.55 -3.22 -1.19
CA GLN A 67 5.40 -3.97 -0.27
C GLN A 67 5.52 -5.43 -0.70
N GLY A 68 6.75 -5.91 -0.81
CA GLY A 68 7.05 -7.33 -0.94
C GLY A 68 6.70 -8.13 0.32
N CYS A 69 6.63 -9.45 0.20
CA CYS A 69 6.58 -10.33 1.37
C CYS A 69 7.94 -10.39 2.09
N GLU A 70 7.96 -11.07 3.24
CA GLU A 70 9.13 -11.23 4.09
C GLU A 70 10.30 -11.95 3.40
N HIS A 71 10.07 -12.74 2.35
CA HIS A 71 11.13 -13.42 1.60
C HIS A 71 12.08 -12.45 0.86
N ILE A 72 11.59 -11.24 0.55
CA ILE A 72 12.41 -10.15 0.01
C ILE A 72 12.56 -9.01 1.03
N ASN A 73 12.49 -9.34 2.32
CA ASN A 73 12.64 -8.43 3.45
C ASN A 73 11.67 -7.23 3.43
N ARG A 74 10.49 -7.40 2.83
CA ARG A 74 9.48 -6.32 2.69
C ARG A 74 9.99 -5.13 1.86
N ALA A 75 10.98 -5.35 0.99
CA ALA A 75 11.42 -4.36 0.03
C ALA A 75 10.24 -3.87 -0.83
N ILE A 76 10.30 -2.62 -1.29
CA ILE A 76 9.16 -1.93 -1.90
C ILE A 76 9.38 -1.75 -3.40
N THR A 77 8.41 -2.20 -4.20
CA THR A 77 8.35 -1.89 -5.63
C THR A 77 7.75 -0.50 -5.83
N ILE A 78 8.47 0.38 -6.54
CA ILE A 78 8.08 1.76 -6.85
C ILE A 78 8.37 2.09 -8.31
N GLU A 79 7.75 3.15 -8.83
CA GLU A 79 8.20 3.76 -10.09
C GLU A 79 9.51 4.51 -9.85
N ARG A 80 10.47 4.43 -10.79
CA ARG A 80 11.75 5.17 -10.70
C ARG A 80 11.55 6.68 -10.54
N ALA A 81 10.44 7.22 -11.05
CA ALA A 81 10.10 8.64 -10.89
C ALA A 81 9.85 9.06 -9.43
N ASP A 82 9.52 8.11 -8.55
CA ASP A 82 9.25 8.32 -7.13
C ASP A 82 10.47 8.06 -6.22
N TYR A 83 11.58 7.63 -6.81
CA TYR A 83 12.82 7.37 -6.10
C TYR A 83 13.48 8.66 -5.62
N ASP A 84 13.86 8.68 -4.34
CA ASP A 84 14.65 9.75 -3.75
C ASP A 84 15.96 9.18 -3.17
N PRO A 85 17.13 9.46 -3.78
CA PRO A 85 18.41 8.91 -3.33
C PRO A 85 18.86 9.45 -1.96
N TYR A 86 18.23 10.50 -1.44
CA TYR A 86 18.54 11.02 -0.11
C TYR A 86 17.78 10.32 1.01
N THR A 87 16.72 9.58 0.67
CA THR A 87 15.84 8.94 1.65
C THR A 87 15.58 7.46 1.37
N MET A 88 16.00 6.94 0.22
CA MET A 88 15.76 5.57 -0.22
C MET A 88 17.05 4.92 -0.77
N GLU A 89 17.22 3.64 -0.46
CA GLU A 89 18.30 2.80 -1.00
C GLU A 89 17.72 1.84 -2.04
N GLU A 90 18.21 1.88 -3.29
CA GLU A 90 17.82 0.93 -4.33
C GLU A 90 18.44 -0.44 -4.04
N VAL A 91 17.65 -1.51 -4.21
CA VAL A 91 18.10 -2.89 -4.02
C VAL A 91 17.75 -3.75 -5.23
N THR A 92 18.58 -4.76 -5.48
CA THR A 92 18.42 -5.62 -6.65
C THR A 92 17.59 -6.84 -6.33
N VAL A 93 16.33 -6.83 -6.76
CA VAL A 93 15.47 -8.01 -6.82
C VAL A 93 14.39 -7.82 -7.89
N VAL A 94 14.00 -8.90 -8.56
CA VAL A 94 12.77 -8.96 -9.36
C VAL A 94 11.77 -9.78 -8.53
N PRO A 95 10.68 -9.18 -8.03
CA PRO A 95 9.69 -9.91 -7.24
C PRO A 95 9.09 -11.07 -8.02
N ASP A 96 8.88 -12.19 -7.35
CA ASP A 96 8.19 -13.37 -7.89
C ASP A 96 7.00 -13.76 -6.99
N VAL A 97 6.00 -14.42 -7.58
CA VAL A 97 4.79 -14.88 -6.88
C VAL A 97 5.15 -15.75 -5.65
N HIS A 98 6.23 -16.52 -5.75
CA HIS A 98 6.73 -17.37 -4.66
C HIS A 98 7.74 -16.67 -3.74
N ALA A 99 8.32 -15.54 -4.14
CA ALA A 99 9.35 -14.81 -3.40
C ALA A 99 9.23 -13.30 -3.66
N GLY A 100 8.21 -12.68 -3.07
CA GLY A 100 7.87 -11.27 -3.26
C GLY A 100 6.37 -11.02 -3.12
N GLY A 101 5.55 -12.00 -3.52
CA GLY A 101 4.09 -11.94 -3.42
C GLY A 101 3.45 -11.38 -4.68
N SER A 102 2.22 -11.83 -4.94
CA SER A 102 1.54 -11.61 -6.23
C SER A 102 1.33 -10.14 -6.57
N LEU A 103 0.97 -9.29 -5.60
CA LEU A 103 0.72 -7.87 -5.88
C LEU A 103 2.00 -7.11 -6.24
N ALA A 104 3.09 -7.29 -5.49
CA ALA A 104 4.37 -6.67 -5.81
C ALA A 104 4.92 -7.18 -7.16
N THR A 105 4.75 -8.48 -7.44
CA THR A 105 5.12 -9.09 -8.72
C THR A 105 4.32 -8.49 -9.89
N TYR A 106 2.99 -8.43 -9.75
CA TYR A 106 2.14 -7.85 -10.78
C TYR A 106 2.48 -6.37 -11.01
N ALA A 107 2.66 -5.60 -9.93
CA ALA A 107 3.07 -4.20 -10.02
C ALA A 107 4.40 -4.03 -10.77
N TYR A 108 5.43 -4.81 -10.40
CA TYR A 108 6.73 -4.77 -11.08
C TYR A 108 6.62 -5.07 -12.59
N GLN A 109 5.70 -5.94 -13.00
CA GLN A 109 5.53 -6.29 -14.41
C GLN A 109 4.77 -5.22 -15.24
N HIS A 110 3.95 -4.39 -14.60
CA HIS A 110 3.02 -3.48 -15.28
C HIS A 110 3.33 -1.99 -15.07
N MET A 111 4.22 -1.66 -14.13
CA MET A 111 4.80 -0.32 -13.97
C MET A 111 5.67 0.06 -15.18
N LYS A 112 5.87 1.36 -15.36
CA LYS A 112 6.59 1.93 -16.51
C LYS A 112 8.11 1.74 -16.40
N ASP A 113 8.69 2.07 -15.26
CA ASP A 113 10.11 1.92 -14.96
C ASP A 113 10.27 1.48 -13.49
N PRO A 114 9.91 0.23 -13.18
CA PRO A 114 9.89 -0.26 -11.82
C PRO A 114 11.30 -0.41 -11.24
N ILE A 115 11.46 0.00 -9.99
CA ILE A 115 12.62 -0.33 -9.17
C ILE A 115 12.18 -0.89 -7.83
N VAL A 116 13.12 -1.49 -7.11
CA VAL A 116 12.89 -1.95 -5.75
C VAL A 116 13.80 -1.18 -4.79
N VAL A 117 13.24 -0.71 -3.69
CA VAL A 117 13.99 -0.03 -2.62
C VAL A 117 13.92 -0.83 -1.32
N GLU A 118 14.96 -0.74 -0.50
CA GLU A 118 15.07 -1.50 0.76
C GLU A 118 13.93 -1.17 1.72
N SER A 119 13.64 0.12 1.89
CA SER A 119 12.56 0.62 2.71
C SER A 119 12.15 2.03 2.29
N ILE A 120 11.01 2.48 2.81
CA ILE A 120 10.44 3.81 2.59
C ILE A 120 9.88 4.36 3.90
N THR A 121 9.67 5.68 3.96
CA THR A 121 8.89 6.32 5.03
C THR A 121 7.85 7.28 4.42
N VAL A 122 6.59 6.84 4.36
CA VAL A 122 5.50 7.50 3.63
C VAL A 122 4.36 7.94 4.54
N PRO A 123 3.55 8.94 4.14
CA PRO A 123 2.53 9.49 5.03
C PRO A 123 1.32 8.56 5.24
N LYS A 124 1.10 7.57 4.36
CA LYS A 124 -0.15 6.82 4.25
C LYS A 124 0.09 5.39 3.80
N GLY A 125 -0.83 4.50 4.17
CA GLY A 125 -0.86 3.17 3.60
C GLY A 125 -2.13 2.38 3.89
N ILE A 126 -2.31 1.32 3.11
CA ILE A 126 -3.42 0.37 3.17
C ILE A 126 -2.82 -1.03 3.28
N ASP A 127 -3.21 -1.77 4.31
CA ASP A 127 -2.80 -3.15 4.56
C ASP A 127 -4.01 -4.07 4.37
N ILE A 128 -3.92 -4.97 3.41
CA ILE A 128 -4.96 -5.94 3.04
C ILE A 128 -4.44 -7.34 3.41
N GLY A 129 -4.97 -7.92 4.47
CA GLY A 129 -4.55 -9.24 4.94
C GLY A 129 -3.44 -9.19 5.98
N GLN A 130 -3.35 -8.10 6.74
CA GLN A 130 -2.49 -7.96 7.93
C GLN A 130 -1.01 -8.26 7.67
N THR A 131 -0.52 -7.80 6.51
CA THR A 131 0.88 -7.94 6.12
C THR A 131 1.82 -7.04 6.92
N LEU A 132 1.30 -6.11 7.71
CA LEU A 132 2.03 -5.16 8.56
C LEU A 132 2.88 -4.16 7.75
N ILE A 133 2.32 -2.97 7.54
CA ILE A 133 2.99 -1.85 6.83
C ILE A 133 3.54 -0.77 7.77
N GLY A 134 3.44 -0.97 9.09
CA GLY A 134 3.70 0.07 10.09
C GLY A 134 5.13 0.62 10.09
N MET A 135 6.10 -0.20 9.67
CA MET A 135 7.50 0.21 9.52
C MET A 135 7.71 1.25 8.41
N HIS A 136 6.78 1.34 7.46
CA HIS A 136 6.84 2.25 6.32
C HIS A 136 6.11 3.58 6.58
N LEU A 137 5.40 3.72 7.71
CA LEU A 137 4.59 4.89 7.98
C LEU A 137 5.37 5.96 8.76
N LYS A 138 5.26 7.22 8.32
CA LYS A 138 5.74 8.38 9.07
C LYS A 138 5.14 8.39 10.47
N HIS A 139 5.99 8.60 11.47
CA HIS A 139 5.53 8.83 12.83
C HIS A 139 4.95 10.26 12.96
N VAL A 140 3.74 10.49 13.46
CA VAL A 140 2.86 9.57 14.23
C VAL A 140 1.81 8.93 13.32
N ALA A 141 1.77 7.61 13.23
CA ALA A 141 0.74 6.88 12.49
C ALA A 141 -0.64 7.01 13.18
N ILE A 142 -1.69 7.21 12.39
CA ILE A 142 -3.08 7.32 12.85
C ILE A 142 -3.96 6.38 12.00
N PRO A 143 -4.71 5.46 12.63
CA PRO A 143 -5.69 4.64 11.92
C PRO A 143 -6.78 5.48 11.27
N ILE A 144 -7.08 5.19 10.01
CA ILE A 144 -8.24 5.73 9.28
C ILE A 144 -9.36 4.69 9.30
N ARG A 145 -10.60 5.15 9.44
CA ARG A 145 -11.78 4.28 9.54
C ARG A 145 -12.67 4.46 8.33
N THR A 146 -13.02 3.32 7.73
CA THR A 146 -14.02 3.17 6.67
C THR A 146 -15.08 2.17 7.13
N SER A 147 -16.21 2.12 6.44
CA SER A 147 -17.23 1.11 6.69
C SER A 147 -16.74 -0.29 6.29
N VAL A 148 -15.89 -0.37 5.27
CA VAL A 148 -15.26 -1.61 4.78
C VAL A 148 -14.25 -2.14 5.79
N LYS A 149 -14.42 -3.39 6.22
CA LYS A 149 -13.52 -4.08 7.15
C LYS A 149 -12.67 -5.15 6.49
N GLN A 150 -13.12 -5.69 5.36
CA GLN A 150 -12.50 -6.81 4.66
C GLN A 150 -12.63 -6.68 3.14
N ILE A 151 -11.63 -7.19 2.41
CA ILE A 151 -11.67 -7.41 0.97
C ILE A 151 -11.48 -8.91 0.74
N GLY A 152 -12.50 -9.57 0.20
CA GLY A 152 -12.57 -11.03 0.32
C GLY A 152 -12.58 -11.41 1.80
N GLU A 153 -11.72 -12.35 2.21
CA GLU A 153 -11.55 -12.72 3.62
C GLU A 153 -10.47 -11.87 4.34
N ALA A 154 -9.68 -11.10 3.60
CA ALA A 154 -8.57 -10.32 4.14
C ALA A 154 -9.05 -9.11 4.95
N VAL A 155 -8.62 -9.02 6.21
CA VAL A 155 -8.85 -7.84 7.06
C VAL A 155 -8.10 -6.63 6.50
N VAL A 156 -8.79 -5.49 6.43
CA VAL A 156 -8.22 -4.22 5.94
C VAL A 156 -7.89 -3.30 7.11
N THR A 157 -6.65 -2.82 7.14
CA THR A 157 -6.18 -1.76 8.04
C THR A 157 -5.66 -0.58 7.24
N ILE A 158 -6.09 0.63 7.58
CA ILE A 158 -5.69 1.86 6.87
C ILE A 158 -5.08 2.80 7.88
N ALA A 159 -4.00 3.47 7.50
CA ALA A 159 -3.38 4.48 8.32
C ALA A 159 -2.90 5.67 7.50
N SER A 160 -2.95 6.83 8.12
CA SER A 160 -2.24 8.04 7.71
C SER A 160 -1.21 8.40 8.78
N SER A 161 -0.56 9.54 8.64
CA SER A 161 0.35 10.09 9.64
C SER A 161 0.07 11.56 9.88
N ARG A 162 0.49 12.05 11.04
CA ARG A 162 0.48 13.47 11.38
C ARG A 162 1.79 13.91 12.02
N PRO A 163 2.06 15.23 12.03
CA PRO A 163 3.11 15.79 12.87
C PRO A 163 2.96 15.41 14.35
N LYS A 164 4.10 15.22 15.01
CA LYS A 164 4.16 15.09 16.46
C LYS A 164 3.59 16.37 17.09
N LYS A 165 2.69 16.21 18.05
CA LYS A 165 2.31 17.30 18.95
C LYS A 165 3.42 17.42 19.99
N ILE A 166 4.13 18.56 20.00
CA ILE A 166 5.28 18.82 20.87
C ILE A 166 5.08 20.12 21.65
N GLY A 167 5.57 20.16 22.89
CA GLY A 167 5.46 21.32 23.75
C GLY A 167 5.19 20.93 25.21
N GLY A 168 5.52 21.82 26.14
CA GLY A 168 5.27 21.62 27.57
C GLY A 168 3.80 21.85 27.97
N GLU A 169 3.52 21.87 29.27
CA GLU A 169 2.16 21.91 29.85
C GLU A 169 1.28 23.08 29.39
N ARG A 170 1.90 24.17 28.90
CA ARG A 170 1.20 25.38 28.43
C ARG A 170 0.96 25.40 26.91
N ALA A 171 1.40 24.37 26.19
CA ALA A 171 1.23 24.29 24.75
C ALA A 171 -0.26 24.13 24.38
N LYS A 172 -0.67 24.83 23.32
CA LYS A 172 -2.01 24.73 22.72
C LYS A 172 -1.82 24.34 21.25
N TYR A 173 -2.72 23.51 20.75
CA TYR A 173 -2.74 23.06 19.37
C TYR A 173 -4.16 23.29 18.87
N ASP A 174 -4.34 24.36 18.09
CA ASP A 174 -5.59 24.69 17.41
C ASP A 174 -5.73 23.86 16.12
#